data_AF-A0A183B0H3-F1
#
_entry.id   AF-A0A183B0H3-F1
#
_cell.length_a   1.000
_cell.length_b   1.000
_cell.length_c   1.000
_cell.angle_alpha   90.00
_cell.angle_beta   90.00
_cell.angle_gamma   90.00
#
_symmetry.space_group_name_H-M   'P 1'
#
loop_
_entity.id
_entity.type
_entity.pdbx_description
1 polymer ?
#
loop_
_entity_poly.entity_id
_entity_poly.type
_entity_poly.pdbx_seq_one_letter_code
_entity_poly.pdbx_strand_id
1 'polypeptide(L)'
;MTETSALSDIQVVEAGYVDSDEDVPMAEKDLAEDAQWKIIQKNTFTRWVNEHLKKANTHIDDLETDFSDGLRLIALIEVLTHHKFRHINKRPTFRTQKLENVTTALNYLEEVEGLRLVSIGMFFWALDLMKAYR
;
A
#
# COMPACT_ATOMS: atom_id res chain seq x y z
N MET A 1 -7.52 -18.81 43.44
CA MET A 1 -8.34 -17.97 42.53
C MET A 1 -7.56 -17.90 41.23
N THR A 2 -7.83 -18.84 40.33
CA THR A 2 -7.03 -19.12 39.14
C THR A 2 -7.51 -18.31 37.93
N GLU A 3 -6.51 -17.75 37.23
CA GLU A 3 -6.37 -17.56 35.79
C GLU A 3 -7.40 -16.73 34.98
N THR A 4 -6.89 -15.57 34.52
CA THR A 4 -6.73 -15.19 33.10
C THR A 4 -7.58 -15.96 32.07
N SER A 5 -8.58 -15.30 31.48
CA SER A 5 -9.03 -15.60 30.11
C SER A 5 -9.96 -14.49 29.60
N ALA A 6 -9.41 -13.55 28.83
CA ALA A 6 -10.18 -12.62 27.99
C ALA A 6 -9.29 -12.15 26.83
N LEU A 7 -8.80 -13.10 26.05
CA LEU A 7 -8.17 -12.86 24.74
C LEU A 7 -8.67 -13.92 23.73
N SER A 8 -9.96 -14.23 23.75
CA SER A 8 -10.53 -15.31 22.93
C SER A 8 -10.96 -14.92 21.52
N ASP A 9 -10.88 -13.65 21.09
CA ASP A 9 -11.48 -13.24 19.81
C ASP A 9 -10.52 -12.60 18.81
N ILE A 10 -9.30 -13.13 18.71
CA ILE A 10 -8.54 -12.99 17.46
C ILE A 10 -8.82 -14.26 16.65
N GLN A 11 -9.80 -14.18 15.76
CA GLN A 11 -9.93 -15.15 14.68
C GLN A 11 -8.65 -15.08 13.84
N VAL A 12 -7.74 -16.02 14.10
CA VAL A 12 -6.60 -16.31 13.23
C VAL A 12 -7.21 -16.89 11.96
N VAL A 13 -7.61 -16.01 11.04
CA VAL A 13 -7.97 -16.38 9.69
C VAL A 13 -6.73 -17.03 9.06
N GLU A 14 -6.87 -18.34 8.84
CA GLU A 14 -6.08 -19.25 8.02
C GLU A 14 -5.16 -18.51 7.03
N ALA A 15 -3.93 -18.23 7.49
CA ALA A 15 -2.84 -18.00 6.56
C ALA A 15 -2.60 -19.36 5.92
N GLY A 16 -2.81 -19.48 4.61
CA GLY A 16 -2.58 -20.70 3.85
C GLY A 16 -1.19 -21.28 4.16
N TYR A 17 -1.16 -22.29 5.01
CA TYR A 17 -0.02 -23.17 5.19
C TYR A 17 -0.04 -24.11 3.99
N VAL A 18 1.01 -24.04 3.17
CA VAL A 18 1.30 -25.13 2.23
C VAL A 18 1.90 -26.24 3.09
N ASP A 19 1.24 -27.38 3.11
CA ASP A 19 1.68 -28.59 3.80
C ASP A 19 3.08 -28.98 3.28
N SER A 20 4.06 -29.05 4.17
CA SER A 20 5.49 -29.14 3.84
C SER A 20 5.99 -30.57 3.65
N ASP A 21 5.10 -31.55 3.47
CA ASP A 21 5.42 -32.98 3.43
C ASP A 21 5.56 -33.55 2.00
N GLU A 22 5.57 -32.71 0.97
CA GLU A 22 6.00 -33.13 -0.38
C GLU A 22 7.47 -32.77 -0.62
N ASP A 23 8.27 -33.74 -1.10
CA ASP A 23 9.68 -33.57 -1.52
C ASP A 23 9.78 -32.58 -2.71
N VAL A 24 9.64 -31.29 -2.43
CA VAL A 24 9.82 -30.22 -3.41
C VAL A 24 11.32 -30.11 -3.75
N PRO A 25 11.72 -30.23 -5.03
CA PRO A 25 13.09 -30.00 -5.46
C PRO A 25 13.63 -28.68 -4.90
N MET A 26 14.88 -28.66 -4.41
CA MET A 26 15.51 -27.50 -3.75
C MET A 26 15.34 -26.16 -4.51
N ALA A 27 15.31 -26.21 -5.85
CA ALA A 27 15.08 -25.04 -6.70
C ALA A 27 13.64 -24.48 -6.65
N GLU A 28 12.62 -25.32 -6.43
CA GLU A 28 11.23 -24.89 -6.20
C GLU A 28 11.03 -24.34 -4.78
N LYS A 29 11.78 -24.87 -3.80
CA LYS A 29 11.78 -24.34 -2.43
C LYS A 29 12.34 -22.92 -2.37
N ASP A 30 13.47 -22.65 -3.03
CA ASP A 30 14.06 -21.31 -3.08
C ASP A 30 13.12 -20.29 -3.78
N LEU A 31 12.39 -20.74 -4.82
CA LEU A 31 11.38 -19.92 -5.50
C LEU A 31 10.12 -19.70 -4.65
N ALA A 32 9.70 -20.70 -3.87
CA ALA A 32 8.54 -20.64 -2.99
C ALA A 32 8.80 -19.78 -1.73
N GLU A 33 9.99 -19.86 -1.15
CA GLU A 33 10.41 -19.03 -0.02
C GLU A 33 10.43 -17.55 -0.41
N ASP A 34 10.92 -17.23 -1.61
CA ASP A 34 10.91 -15.87 -2.16
C ASP A 34 9.51 -15.32 -2.45
N ALA A 35 8.52 -16.19 -2.61
CA ALA A 35 7.12 -15.83 -2.77
C ALA A 35 6.41 -15.66 -1.42
N GLN A 36 6.75 -16.47 -0.42
CA GLN A 36 6.05 -16.48 0.87
C GLN A 36 6.25 -15.18 1.67
N TRP A 37 7.48 -14.67 1.75
CA TRP A 37 7.73 -13.42 2.48
C TRP A 37 7.03 -12.22 1.82
N LYS A 38 6.93 -12.22 0.49
CA LYS A 38 6.21 -11.19 -0.28
C LYS A 38 4.71 -11.24 0.02
N ILE A 39 4.13 -12.43 0.10
CA ILE A 39 2.72 -12.62 0.47
C ILE A 39 2.46 -12.10 1.90
N ILE A 40 3.32 -12.46 2.85
CA ILE A 40 3.19 -12.00 4.25
C ILE A 40 3.29 -10.48 4.32
N GLN A 41 4.26 -9.88 3.62
CA GLN A 41 4.42 -8.43 3.57
C GLN A 41 3.19 -7.75 2.96
N LYS A 42 2.71 -8.25 1.81
CA LYS A 42 1.50 -7.76 1.15
C LYS A 42 0.31 -7.81 2.10
N ASN A 43 0.04 -8.95 2.72
CA ASN A 43 -1.08 -9.14 3.64
C ASN A 43 -0.99 -8.23 4.87
N THR A 44 0.20 -8.11 5.46
CA THR A 44 0.43 -7.24 6.62
C THR A 44 0.17 -5.79 6.26
N PHE A 45 0.69 -5.34 5.12
CA PHE A 45 0.51 -3.98 4.67
C PHE A 45 -0.94 -3.68 4.27
N THR A 46 -1.63 -4.61 3.58
CA THR A 46 -3.06 -4.48 3.26
C THR A 46 -3.90 -4.32 4.52
N ARG A 47 -3.65 -5.13 5.55
CA ARG A 47 -4.36 -5.03 6.85
C ARG A 47 -4.09 -3.69 7.52
N TRP A 48 -2.83 -3.25 7.56
CA TRP A 48 -2.45 -1.97 8.15
C TRP A 48 -3.12 -0.80 7.44
N VAL A 49 -3.12 -0.79 6.09
CA VAL A 49 -3.82 0.23 5.31
C VAL A 49 -5.32 0.24 5.64
N ASN A 50 -5.96 -0.94 5.62
CA ASN A 50 -7.39 -1.04 5.90
C ASN A 50 -7.75 -0.64 7.33
N GLU A 51 -6.86 -0.82 8.30
CA GLU A 51 -7.07 -0.31 9.67
C GLU A 51 -7.21 1.22 9.70
N HIS A 52 -6.36 1.92 8.94
CA HIS A 52 -6.42 3.38 8.84
C HIS A 52 -7.59 3.86 7.97
N LEU A 53 -7.84 3.20 6.83
CA LEU A 53 -8.90 3.58 5.90
C LEU A 53 -10.32 3.40 6.46
N LYS A 54 -10.51 2.59 7.51
CA LYS A 54 -11.77 2.55 8.29
C LYS A 54 -12.22 3.94 8.73
N LYS A 55 -11.30 4.81 9.13
CA LYS A 55 -11.60 6.20 9.56
C LYS A 55 -12.12 7.08 8.41
N ALA A 56 -11.75 6.75 7.18
CA ALA A 56 -12.18 7.42 5.96
C ALA A 56 -13.35 6.71 5.25
N ASN A 57 -13.93 5.66 5.86
CA ASN A 57 -15.01 4.84 5.31
C ASN A 57 -14.70 4.29 3.91
N THR A 58 -13.46 3.83 3.71
CA THR A 58 -12.99 3.21 2.47
C THR A 58 -12.13 1.98 2.78
N HIS A 59 -11.86 1.15 1.77
CA HIS A 59 -11.00 -0.03 1.89
C HIS A 59 -10.31 -0.34 0.56
N ILE A 60 -9.30 -1.20 0.65
CA ILE A 60 -8.59 -1.80 -0.47
C ILE A 60 -8.62 -3.33 -0.36
N ASP A 61 -8.67 -3.97 -1.52
CA ASP A 61 -8.56 -5.42 -1.69
C ASP A 61 -7.18 -5.79 -2.22
N ASP A 62 -6.65 -4.98 -3.15
CA ASP A 62 -5.34 -5.20 -3.76
C ASP A 62 -4.48 -3.92 -3.78
N LEU A 63 -3.36 -3.99 -3.05
CA LEU A 63 -2.39 -2.91 -2.92
C LEU A 63 -1.85 -2.39 -4.26
N GLU A 64 -1.75 -3.24 -5.28
CA GLU A 64 -1.16 -2.86 -6.56
C GLU A 64 -2.11 -2.04 -7.43
N THR A 65 -3.40 -2.38 -7.40
CA THR A 65 -4.41 -1.80 -8.28
C THR A 65 -5.23 -0.71 -7.60
N ASP A 66 -5.52 -0.84 -6.30
CA ASP A 66 -6.44 0.07 -5.62
C ASP A 66 -5.87 1.44 -5.30
N PHE A 67 -4.54 1.61 -5.34
CA PHE A 67 -3.90 2.91 -5.21
C PHE A 67 -3.67 3.62 -6.56
N SER A 68 -3.95 2.96 -7.68
CA SER A 68 -3.58 3.45 -9.01
C SER A 68 -4.30 4.74 -9.46
N ASP A 69 -5.45 5.06 -8.86
CA ASP A 69 -6.20 6.29 -9.13
C ASP A 69 -5.86 7.46 -8.19
N GLY A 70 -5.02 7.19 -7.18
CA GLY A 70 -4.56 8.12 -6.17
C GLY A 70 -5.57 8.45 -5.06
N LEU A 71 -6.85 8.09 -5.17
CA LEU A 71 -7.87 8.52 -4.20
C LEU A 71 -7.68 7.86 -2.83
N ARG A 72 -7.49 6.54 -2.80
CA ARG A 72 -7.23 5.81 -1.55
C ARG A 72 -5.87 6.13 -0.95
N LEU A 73 -4.88 6.42 -1.80
CA LEU A 73 -3.56 6.83 -1.34
C LEU A 73 -3.65 8.18 -0.62
N ILE A 74 -4.33 9.15 -1.22
CA ILE A 74 -4.61 10.45 -0.60
C ILE A 74 -5.36 10.25 0.73
N ALA A 75 -6.45 9.48 0.73
CA ALA A 75 -7.24 9.25 1.94
C ALA A 75 -6.41 8.62 3.08
N LEU A 76 -5.53 7.68 2.75
CA LEU A 76 -4.60 7.08 3.71
C LEU A 76 -3.68 8.14 4.31
N ILE A 77 -3.07 8.99 3.47
CA ILE A 77 -2.18 10.06 3.92
C ILE A 77 -2.94 11.06 4.80
N GLU A 78 -4.15 11.47 4.41
CA GLU A 78 -4.98 12.37 5.23
C GLU A 78 -5.27 11.81 6.63
N VAL A 79 -5.51 10.51 6.73
CA VAL A 79 -5.74 9.84 8.01
C VAL A 79 -4.47 9.79 8.86
N LEU A 80 -3.31 9.58 8.24
CA LEU A 80 -2.03 9.45 8.91
C LEU A 80 -1.47 10.80 9.37
N THR A 81 -1.57 11.84 8.54
CA THR A 81 -0.99 13.16 8.84
C THR A 81 -1.99 14.15 9.41
N HIS A 82 -3.27 13.77 9.46
CA HIS A 82 -4.39 14.63 9.88
C HIS A 82 -4.53 15.92 9.05
N HIS A 83 -3.94 15.95 7.86
CA HIS A 83 -4.03 17.04 6.91
C HIS A 83 -5.08 16.73 5.83
N LYS A 84 -5.78 17.74 5.32
CA LYS A 84 -6.77 17.57 4.23
C LYS A 84 -6.29 18.19 2.93
N PHE A 85 -6.30 17.41 1.85
CA PHE A 85 -5.99 17.91 0.52
C PHE A 85 -7.17 18.68 -0.06
N ARG A 86 -6.90 19.91 -0.52
CA ARG A 86 -7.94 20.78 -1.09
C ARG A 86 -8.15 20.57 -2.58
N HIS A 87 -7.09 20.19 -3.31
CA HIS A 87 -7.09 20.09 -4.77
C HIS A 87 -6.81 18.65 -5.20
N ILE A 88 -7.88 17.87 -5.34
CA ILE A 88 -7.83 16.47 -5.80
C ILE A 88 -8.94 16.20 -6.80
N ASN A 89 -8.67 15.37 -7.80
CA ASN A 89 -9.64 14.90 -8.77
C ASN A 89 -10.51 13.82 -8.11
N LYS A 90 -11.69 14.19 -7.58
CA LYS A 90 -12.61 13.27 -6.85
C LYS A 90 -13.22 12.16 -7.71
N ARG A 91 -13.22 12.31 -9.04
CA ARG A 91 -13.74 11.34 -10.01
C ARG A 91 -12.77 11.24 -11.20
N PRO A 92 -11.60 10.62 -11.01
CA PRO A 92 -10.57 10.61 -12.04
C PRO A 92 -10.93 9.57 -13.12
N THR A 93 -11.39 10.04 -14.28
CA THR A 93 -11.71 9.18 -15.43
C THR A 93 -10.51 9.03 -16.35
N PHE A 94 -9.74 10.10 -16.52
CA PHE A 94 -8.58 10.12 -17.41
C PHE A 94 -7.29 9.75 -16.67
N ARG A 95 -6.38 9.09 -17.39
CA ARG A 95 -5.04 8.75 -16.86
C ARG A 95 -4.32 9.97 -16.28
N THR A 96 -4.41 11.12 -16.93
CA THR A 96 -3.79 12.37 -16.46
C THR A 96 -4.31 12.77 -15.07
N GLN A 97 -5.61 12.69 -14.82
CA GLN A 97 -6.22 13.03 -13.53
C GLN A 97 -5.80 12.05 -12.42
N LYS A 98 -5.72 10.76 -12.74
CA LYS A 98 -5.20 9.73 -11.83
C LYS A 98 -3.75 10.01 -11.45
N LEU A 99 -2.92 10.31 -12.45
CA LEU A 99 -1.51 10.67 -12.24
C LEU A 99 -1.39 11.93 -11.38
N GLU A 100 -2.15 12.99 -11.66
CA GLU A 100 -2.15 14.22 -10.86
C GLU A 100 -2.46 13.96 -9.38
N ASN A 101 -3.43 13.10 -9.07
CA ASN A 101 -3.75 12.70 -7.70
C ASN A 101 -2.56 12.00 -7.04
N VAL A 102 -1.97 11.00 -7.71
CA VAL A 102 -0.83 10.25 -7.20
C VAL A 102 0.38 11.16 -7.01
N THR A 103 0.71 12.00 -7.99
CA THR A 103 1.82 12.96 -7.90
C THR A 103 1.62 13.92 -6.74
N THR A 104 0.41 14.44 -6.55
CA THR A 104 0.10 15.35 -5.42
C THR A 104 0.32 14.67 -4.08
N ALA A 105 -0.09 13.41 -3.95
CA ALA A 105 0.13 12.61 -2.74
C ALA A 105 1.64 12.37 -2.47
N LEU A 106 2.39 11.99 -3.50
CA LEU A 106 3.82 11.73 -3.38
C LEU A 106 4.62 12.99 -3.07
N ASN A 107 4.33 14.11 -3.73
CA ASN A 107 4.98 15.40 -3.47
C ASN A 107 4.73 15.85 -2.02
N TYR A 108 3.53 15.64 -1.49
CA TYR A 108 3.24 15.96 -0.09
C TYR A 108 4.10 15.13 0.88
N LEU A 109 4.27 13.82 0.62
CA LEU A 109 5.12 12.96 1.45
C LEU A 109 6.60 13.39 1.40
N GLU A 110 7.08 13.85 0.25
CA GLU A 110 8.47 14.30 0.09
C GLU A 110 8.71 15.70 0.66
N GLU A 111 7.86 16.67 0.31
CA GLU A 111 8.05 18.08 0.66
C GLU A 111 7.63 18.42 2.09
N VAL A 112 6.53 17.83 2.57
CA VAL A 112 5.94 18.18 3.88
C VAL A 112 6.40 17.23 4.97
N GLU A 113 6.32 15.92 4.74
CA GLU A 113 6.72 14.91 5.72
C GLU A 113 8.23 14.59 5.66
N GLY A 114 8.95 15.09 4.65
CA GLY A 114 10.39 14.91 4.51
C GLY A 114 10.81 13.47 4.20
N LEU A 115 9.91 12.64 3.65
CA LEU A 115 10.18 11.26 3.33
C LEU A 115 10.99 11.17 2.03
N ARG A 116 12.15 10.51 2.09
CA ARG A 116 12.94 10.22 0.88
C ARG A 116 12.33 9.04 0.13
N LEU A 117 11.57 9.33 -0.92
CA LEU A 117 10.98 8.33 -1.81
C LEU A 117 12.02 7.82 -2.81
N VAL A 118 12.84 6.84 -2.40
CA VAL A 118 13.82 6.21 -3.29
C VAL A 118 13.13 5.18 -4.19
N SER A 119 13.38 5.23 -5.50
CA SER A 119 12.87 4.28 -6.52
C SER A 119 11.35 4.29 -6.80
N ILE A 120 10.58 5.20 -6.21
CA ILE A 120 9.12 5.36 -6.49
C ILE A 120 8.87 6.46 -7.53
N GLY A 121 9.76 7.46 -7.64
CA GLY A 121 9.56 8.65 -8.46
C GLY A 121 10.44 8.78 -9.73
N MET A 122 11.40 7.89 -9.99
CA MET A 122 12.41 8.10 -11.05
C MET A 122 11.82 8.30 -12.47
N PHE A 123 10.63 7.75 -12.74
CA PHE A 123 9.91 7.97 -14.00
C PHE A 123 9.33 9.38 -14.16
N PHE A 124 8.98 10.05 -13.07
CA PHE A 124 8.38 11.39 -13.07
C PHE A 124 9.43 12.49 -13.27
N TRP A 125 10.58 12.38 -12.61
CA TRP A 125 11.71 13.30 -12.80
C TRP A 125 12.19 13.34 -14.26
N ALA A 126 12.17 12.20 -14.95
CA ALA A 126 12.51 12.14 -16.37
C ALA A 126 11.52 12.93 -17.25
N LEU A 127 10.23 12.91 -16.91
CA LEU A 127 9.20 13.67 -17.63
C LEU A 127 9.30 15.18 -17.36
N ASP A 128 9.59 15.59 -16.14
CA ASP A 128 9.79 17.01 -15.83
C ASP A 128 11.11 17.55 -16.39
N LEU A 129 12.20 16.74 -16.40
CA LEU A 129 13.43 17.08 -17.14
C LEU A 129 13.16 17.24 -18.64
N MET A 130 12.36 16.36 -19.24
CA MET A 130 12.04 16.44 -20.66
C MET A 130 11.15 17.64 -21.02
N LYS A 131 10.33 18.14 -20.09
CA LYS A 131 9.54 19.36 -20.28
C LYS A 131 10.36 20.63 -20.07
N ALA A 132 11.32 20.62 -19.15
CA ALA A 132 12.18 21.77 -18.86
C ALA A 132 13.24 22.03 -19.95
N TYR A 133 13.51 21.05 -20.83
CA TYR A 133 14.50 21.13 -21.90
C TYR A 133 13.88 21.29 -23.31
N ARG A 134 12.61 21.66 -23.39
CA ARG A 134 11.92 22.01 -24.63
C ARG A 134 11.40 23.43 -24.56
#